data_AF-A0A3M2EW90-F1
#
_entry.id   AF-A0A3M2EW90-F1
#
_cell.length_a   1.000
_cell.length_b   1.000
_cell.length_c   1.000
_cell.angle_alpha   90.00
_cell.angle_beta   90.00
_cell.angle_gamma   90.00
#
_symmetry.space_group_name_H-M   'P 1'
#
loop_
_entity.id
_entity.type
_entity.pdbx_description
1 polymer ?
#
loop_
_entity_poly.entity_id
_entity_poly.type
_entity_poly.pdbx_seq_one_letter_code
_entity_poly.pdbx_strand_id
1 'polypeptide(L)'
;MLDIQLEETEGIPVLTLKGRMENHDYPVLSTRLEHLLKTGEIFLVLDLTETEQLTPDGGELLVRVARKAKRREGHVVLVASDDEKVIDRKLQVMGAAREFIAYATRSQAIRSAVALQREHLAGAFGSLHGVGEHKKKLEEEKKGGESEFRCPNCKAKVSPGADRCYLCGMLLSDRQTVLFHEPDLATCPKCGANMLAGARRCSLCGHEIPEEPEESAVAEAVPARPGEPEPVEKTQPEPAPPTVEKTGSKERAEVPVVMETPAVSSEDLVALAVEKGKLEAQVQTLSARRDELQSELKRLEELREEGRKLESDLAARRAETQRVQEEIASLALRREELQGEIDRTTRRLEEIEQESARRYQEWEGERNRMAEERARWEEETARKREEWEAEVAARRRELEEELAELRRERDETTSACQELLSRRETLEKELAEKIAAAEREVEQRRTAAEEAVASLEKKTAALEEELAALETRRTEIHAEVLRRESELDDLCRGIDETKGVLEERRSEIDSLAARLEETHRARVEEEETLARLRQEREALSKEKTAVAEEIAGRAAEKEEVERAL
;
A
#
# COMPACT_ATOMS: atom_id res chain seq x y z
N MET A 1 -14.20 -32.78 -11.67
CA MET A 1 -12.73 -32.89 -11.80
C MET A 1 -12.18 -31.49 -11.96
N LEU A 2 -11.33 -31.10 -11.02
CA LEU A 2 -10.71 -29.78 -10.97
C LEU A 2 -9.51 -29.75 -11.92
N ASP A 3 -9.51 -28.84 -12.89
CA ASP A 3 -8.30 -28.54 -13.67
C ASP A 3 -7.47 -27.49 -12.92
N ILE A 4 -6.18 -27.80 -12.71
CA ILE A 4 -5.25 -26.99 -11.93
C ILE A 4 -4.12 -26.53 -12.86
N GLN A 5 -4.19 -25.28 -13.28
CA GLN A 5 -3.19 -24.67 -14.16
C GLN A 5 -2.29 -23.74 -13.35
N LEU A 6 -0.97 -23.87 -13.53
CA LEU A 6 0.02 -23.00 -12.91
C LEU A 6 0.77 -22.27 -14.02
N GLU A 7 0.71 -20.96 -14.00
CA GLU A 7 1.40 -20.07 -14.92
C GLU A 7 2.24 -19.09 -14.12
N GLU A 8 3.39 -18.68 -14.65
CA GLU A 8 4.21 -17.64 -14.03
C GLU A 8 4.04 -16.35 -14.83
N THR A 9 3.64 -15.27 -14.17
CA THR A 9 3.43 -13.97 -14.82
C THR A 9 4.13 -12.90 -14.01
N GLU A 10 5.08 -12.19 -14.63
CA GLU A 10 5.87 -11.15 -13.97
C GLU A 10 6.63 -11.63 -12.72
N GLY A 11 7.02 -12.91 -12.68
CA GLY A 11 7.71 -13.52 -11.53
C GLY A 11 6.79 -13.87 -10.35
N ILE A 12 5.48 -13.83 -10.55
CA ILE A 12 4.47 -14.29 -9.59
C ILE A 12 3.79 -15.56 -10.11
N PRO A 13 3.71 -16.64 -9.31
CA PRO A 13 2.92 -17.81 -9.66
C PRO A 13 1.42 -17.51 -9.58
N VAL A 14 0.74 -17.79 -10.68
CA VAL A 14 -0.71 -17.68 -10.84
C VAL A 14 -1.30 -19.09 -10.96
N LEU A 15 -2.05 -19.51 -9.96
CA LEU A 15 -2.73 -20.80 -9.92
C LEU A 15 -4.20 -20.61 -10.29
N THR A 16 -4.60 -21.12 -11.45
CA THR A 16 -5.99 -21.07 -11.93
C THR A 16 -6.66 -22.41 -11.65
N LEU A 17 -7.79 -22.36 -10.95
CA LEU A 17 -8.64 -23.51 -10.69
C LEU A 17 -9.88 -23.44 -11.59
N LYS A 18 -10.17 -24.50 -12.33
CA LYS A 18 -11.33 -24.56 -13.23
C LYS A 18 -12.18 -25.79 -12.92
N GLY A 19 -13.49 -25.58 -12.84
CA GLY A 19 -14.48 -26.64 -12.62
C GLY A 19 -14.80 -26.90 -11.15
N ARG A 20 -15.20 -28.14 -10.85
CA ARG A 20 -15.66 -28.59 -9.54
C ARG A 20 -14.65 -29.50 -8.88
N MET A 21 -14.29 -29.16 -7.64
CA MET A 21 -13.36 -29.94 -6.82
C MET A 21 -14.03 -31.18 -6.24
N GLU A 22 -13.40 -32.32 -6.44
CA GLU A 22 -13.77 -33.61 -5.85
C GLU A 22 -12.74 -34.06 -4.82
N ASN A 23 -13.06 -35.07 -4.00
CA ASN A 23 -12.18 -35.52 -2.92
C ASN A 23 -10.80 -36.01 -3.42
N HIS A 24 -10.71 -36.48 -4.66
CA HIS A 24 -9.45 -36.92 -5.27
C HIS A 24 -8.56 -35.77 -5.76
N ASP A 25 -9.11 -34.56 -5.93
CA ASP A 25 -8.35 -33.37 -6.34
C ASP A 25 -7.57 -32.75 -5.17
N TYR A 26 -8.03 -32.99 -3.93
CA TYR A 26 -7.44 -32.41 -2.72
C TYR A 26 -5.95 -32.73 -2.55
N PRO A 27 -5.48 -33.99 -2.65
CA PRO A 27 -4.06 -34.30 -2.51
C PRO A 27 -3.19 -33.63 -3.58
N VAL A 28 -3.72 -33.48 -4.81
CA VAL A 28 -3.01 -32.86 -5.93
C VAL A 28 -2.85 -31.35 -5.68
N LEU A 29 -3.93 -30.67 -5.31
CA LEU A 29 -3.92 -29.25 -4.98
C LEU A 29 -3.03 -28.95 -3.77
N SER A 30 -3.16 -29.76 -2.70
CA SER A 30 -2.35 -29.64 -1.49
C SER A 30 -0.85 -29.80 -1.79
N THR A 31 -0.47 -30.82 -2.54
CA THR A 31 0.94 -31.06 -2.90
C THR A 31 1.52 -29.89 -3.69
N ARG A 32 0.74 -29.34 -4.63
CA ARG A 32 1.20 -28.23 -5.49
C ARG A 32 1.37 -26.93 -4.72
N LEU A 33 0.41 -26.58 -3.85
CA LEU A 33 0.50 -25.38 -3.00
C LEU A 33 1.62 -25.50 -1.96
N GLU A 34 1.82 -26.69 -1.38
CA GLU A 34 2.93 -26.91 -0.46
C GLU A 34 4.29 -26.84 -1.15
N HIS A 35 4.39 -27.29 -2.41
CA HIS A 35 5.61 -27.15 -3.19
C HIS A 35 5.95 -25.68 -3.43
N LEU A 36 4.98 -24.85 -3.85
CA LEU A 36 5.17 -23.40 -4.05
C LEU A 36 5.64 -22.70 -2.76
N LEU A 37 5.00 -23.00 -1.63
CA LEU A 37 5.45 -22.43 -0.36
C LEU A 37 6.86 -22.90 0.01
N LYS A 38 7.23 -24.16 -0.27
CA LYS A 38 8.59 -24.68 0.01
C LYS A 38 9.66 -24.05 -0.86
N THR A 39 9.36 -23.73 -2.13
CA THR A 39 10.30 -23.06 -3.04
C THR A 39 10.53 -21.59 -2.71
N GLY A 40 9.75 -21.02 -1.78
CA GLY A 40 9.89 -19.64 -1.34
C GLY A 40 8.90 -18.68 -2.00
N GLU A 41 7.98 -19.19 -2.83
CA GLU A 41 6.91 -18.42 -3.44
C GLU A 41 5.84 -18.09 -2.39
N ILE A 42 6.06 -16.98 -1.68
CA ILE A 42 5.16 -16.49 -0.62
C ILE A 42 4.17 -15.45 -1.14
N PHE A 43 4.34 -14.97 -2.38
CA PHE A 43 3.39 -14.13 -3.09
C PHE A 43 2.76 -14.94 -4.23
N LEU A 44 1.46 -15.23 -4.14
CA LEU A 44 0.79 -16.07 -5.15
C LEU A 44 -0.60 -15.53 -5.48
N VAL A 45 -1.02 -15.71 -6.72
CA VAL A 45 -2.36 -15.34 -7.19
C VAL A 45 -3.20 -16.62 -7.38
N LEU A 46 -4.37 -16.68 -6.74
CA LEU A 46 -5.35 -17.75 -6.90
C LEU A 46 -6.51 -17.25 -7.76
N ASP A 47 -6.68 -17.81 -8.96
CA ASP A 47 -7.82 -17.49 -9.81
C ASP A 47 -8.95 -18.50 -9.63
N LEU A 48 -10.07 -18.03 -9.06
CA LEU A 48 -11.28 -18.83 -8.82
C LEU A 48 -12.47 -18.38 -9.69
N THR A 49 -12.20 -17.68 -10.79
CA THR A 49 -13.24 -17.14 -11.68
C THR A 49 -14.04 -18.27 -12.32
N GLU A 50 -13.35 -19.32 -12.79
CA GLU A 50 -13.93 -20.50 -13.44
C GLU A 50 -14.16 -21.69 -12.47
N THR A 51 -14.00 -21.46 -11.16
CA THR A 51 -14.29 -22.47 -10.13
C THR A 51 -15.77 -22.45 -9.80
N GLU A 52 -16.45 -23.56 -10.04
CA GLU A 52 -17.88 -23.70 -9.76
C GLU A 52 -18.15 -23.94 -8.27
N GLN A 53 -17.41 -24.89 -7.67
CA GLN A 53 -17.56 -25.27 -6.27
C GLN A 53 -16.28 -25.93 -5.74
N LEU A 54 -15.80 -25.46 -4.59
CA LEU A 54 -14.78 -26.12 -3.79
C LEU A 54 -15.43 -26.97 -2.70
N THR A 55 -14.77 -28.04 -2.27
CA THR A 55 -15.17 -28.75 -1.05
C THR A 55 -14.77 -27.92 0.19
N PRO A 56 -15.39 -28.14 1.36
CA PRO A 56 -15.00 -27.44 2.60
C PRO A 56 -13.52 -27.64 2.92
N ASP A 57 -13.00 -28.85 2.70
CA ASP A 57 -11.58 -29.17 2.87
C ASP A 57 -10.69 -28.38 1.90
N GLY A 58 -11.14 -28.19 0.66
CA GLY A 58 -10.47 -27.38 -0.34
C GLY A 58 -10.38 -25.91 0.07
N GLY A 59 -11.48 -25.32 0.55
CA GLY A 59 -11.48 -23.96 1.08
C GLY A 59 -10.55 -23.79 2.28
N GLU A 60 -10.61 -24.73 3.23
CA GLU A 60 -9.77 -24.73 4.42
C GLU A 60 -8.27 -24.86 4.06
N LEU A 61 -7.94 -25.63 3.02
CA LEU A 61 -6.58 -25.72 2.49
C LEU A 61 -6.10 -24.36 1.95
N LEU A 62 -6.93 -23.65 1.18
CA LEU A 62 -6.57 -22.33 0.63
C LEU A 62 -6.36 -21.30 1.76
N VAL A 63 -7.24 -21.27 2.75
CA VAL A 63 -7.11 -20.41 3.95
C VAL A 63 -5.82 -20.74 4.71
N ARG A 64 -5.52 -22.03 4.89
CA ARG A 64 -4.29 -22.48 5.55
C ARG A 64 -3.04 -22.02 4.80
N VAL A 65 -3.06 -22.06 3.47
CA VAL A 65 -1.97 -21.58 2.61
C VAL A 65 -1.81 -20.07 2.72
N ALA A 66 -2.92 -19.30 2.68
CA ALA A 66 -2.90 -17.85 2.88
C ALA A 66 -2.27 -17.46 4.23
N ARG A 67 -2.69 -18.13 5.31
CA ARG A 67 -2.10 -17.92 6.65
C ARG A 67 -0.63 -18.32 6.73
N LYS A 68 -0.21 -19.38 6.02
CA LYS A 68 1.21 -19.79 5.95
C LYS A 68 2.05 -18.76 5.20
N ALA A 69 1.57 -18.22 4.08
CA ALA A 69 2.23 -17.14 3.34
C ALA A 69 2.36 -15.88 4.20
N LYS A 70 1.27 -15.46 4.86
CA LYS A 70 1.22 -14.28 5.74
C LYS A 70 2.20 -14.35 6.91
N ARG A 71 2.40 -15.54 7.50
CA ARG A 71 3.41 -15.75 8.56
C ARG A 71 4.85 -15.57 8.08
N ARG A 72 5.08 -15.68 6.77
CA ARG A 72 6.38 -15.42 6.13
C ARG A 72 6.39 -14.05 5.45
N GLU A 73 5.50 -13.15 5.85
CA GLU A 73 5.34 -11.80 5.29
C GLU A 73 4.96 -11.77 3.80
N GLY A 74 4.41 -12.88 3.28
CA GLY A 74 3.86 -12.97 1.94
C GLY A 74 2.34 -12.85 1.91
N HIS A 75 1.77 -12.75 0.71
CA HIS A 75 0.34 -12.58 0.51
C HIS A 75 -0.21 -13.51 -0.57
N VAL A 76 -1.40 -14.05 -0.31
CA VAL A 76 -2.17 -14.79 -1.31
C VAL A 76 -3.29 -13.88 -1.80
N VAL A 77 -3.23 -13.52 -3.07
CA VAL A 77 -4.18 -12.63 -3.73
C VAL A 77 -5.21 -13.47 -4.47
N LEU A 78 -6.50 -13.18 -4.28
CA LEU A 78 -7.60 -13.95 -4.84
C LEU A 78 -8.23 -13.21 -6.02
N VAL A 79 -8.47 -13.91 -7.13
CA VAL A 79 -9.32 -13.41 -8.22
C VAL A 79 -10.72 -13.98 -8.01
N ALA A 80 -11.60 -13.13 -7.50
CA ALA A 80 -13.01 -13.42 -7.24
C ALA A 80 -13.78 -12.10 -7.21
N SER A 81 -15.11 -12.14 -7.25
CA SER A 81 -15.92 -10.93 -7.04
C SER A 81 -15.62 -10.30 -5.68
N ASP A 82 -15.60 -8.97 -5.60
CA ASP A 82 -15.23 -8.20 -4.39
C ASP A 82 -16.26 -8.29 -3.24
N ASP A 83 -17.22 -9.23 -3.30
CA ASP A 83 -18.23 -9.46 -2.26
C ASP A 83 -17.77 -10.58 -1.31
N GLU A 84 -17.53 -10.23 -0.05
CA GLU A 84 -17.10 -11.17 1.00
C GLU A 84 -18.02 -12.40 1.11
N LYS A 85 -19.34 -12.22 0.93
CA LYS A 85 -20.30 -13.34 1.01
C LYS A 85 -20.13 -14.31 -0.15
N VAL A 86 -19.73 -13.81 -1.31
CA VAL A 86 -19.48 -14.65 -2.50
C VAL A 86 -18.19 -15.45 -2.30
N ILE A 87 -17.16 -14.84 -1.71
CA ILE A 87 -15.89 -15.51 -1.40
C ILE A 87 -16.10 -16.61 -0.35
N ASP A 88 -16.74 -16.30 0.78
CA ASP A 88 -17.03 -17.27 1.84
C ASP A 88 -17.89 -18.43 1.31
N ARG A 89 -18.87 -18.14 0.44
CA ARG A 89 -19.72 -19.16 -0.19
C ARG A 89 -18.95 -20.03 -1.19
N LYS A 90 -18.05 -19.45 -2.01
CA LYS A 90 -17.21 -20.18 -2.96
C LYS A 90 -16.19 -21.08 -2.24
N LEU A 91 -15.62 -20.59 -1.14
CA LEU A 91 -14.66 -21.32 -0.31
C LEU A 91 -15.31 -22.30 0.66
N GLN A 92 -16.62 -22.16 0.95
CA GLN A 92 -17.34 -22.95 1.97
C GLN A 92 -16.73 -22.87 3.38
N VAL A 93 -16.04 -21.77 3.69
CA VAL A 93 -15.42 -21.49 4.98
C VAL A 93 -15.85 -20.09 5.42
N MET A 94 -16.44 -19.98 6.62
CA MET A 94 -16.90 -18.70 7.14
C MET A 94 -15.71 -17.80 7.53
N GLY A 95 -15.75 -16.54 7.08
CA GLY A 95 -14.70 -15.54 7.35
C GLY A 95 -13.42 -15.74 6.53
N ALA A 96 -13.45 -16.60 5.51
CA ALA A 96 -12.32 -16.84 4.63
C ALA A 96 -11.93 -15.59 3.85
N ALA A 97 -12.89 -14.74 3.48
CA ALA A 97 -12.65 -13.48 2.78
C ALA A 97 -11.60 -12.58 3.48
N ARG A 98 -11.52 -12.62 4.82
CA ARG A 98 -10.57 -11.80 5.61
C ARG A 98 -9.11 -12.23 5.48
N GLU A 99 -8.86 -13.42 4.95
CA GLU A 99 -7.52 -14.00 4.84
C GLU A 99 -6.89 -13.71 3.47
N PHE A 100 -7.68 -13.20 2.51
CA PHE A 100 -7.24 -12.91 1.15
C PHE A 100 -7.39 -11.43 0.82
N ILE A 101 -6.56 -10.97 -0.12
CA ILE A 101 -6.79 -9.71 -0.82
C ILE A 101 -7.49 -10.07 -2.12
N ALA A 102 -8.76 -9.71 -2.28
CA ALA A 102 -9.55 -10.09 -3.45
C ALA A 102 -9.59 -8.96 -4.50
N TYR A 103 -9.58 -9.34 -5.77
CA TYR A 103 -9.80 -8.44 -6.90
C TYR A 103 -10.72 -9.08 -7.94
N ALA A 104 -11.60 -8.26 -8.52
CA ALA A 104 -12.51 -8.66 -9.58
C ALA A 104 -11.82 -9.16 -10.87
N THR A 105 -10.57 -8.77 -11.13
CA THR A 105 -9.87 -9.13 -12.38
C THR A 105 -8.46 -9.69 -12.14
N ARG A 106 -8.08 -10.66 -12.98
CA ARG A 106 -6.75 -11.30 -12.94
C ARG A 106 -5.60 -10.28 -13.06
N SER A 107 -5.73 -9.29 -13.94
CA SER A 107 -4.69 -8.26 -14.11
C SER A 107 -4.52 -7.35 -12.89
N GLN A 108 -5.59 -7.04 -12.15
CA GLN A 108 -5.48 -6.27 -10.90
C GLN A 108 -4.80 -7.09 -9.81
N ALA A 109 -5.16 -8.37 -9.68
CA ALA A 109 -4.55 -9.28 -8.71
C ALA A 109 -3.04 -9.45 -8.94
N ILE A 110 -2.62 -9.62 -10.20
CA ILE A 110 -1.20 -9.73 -10.55
C ILE A 110 -0.44 -8.44 -10.21
N ARG A 111 -0.96 -7.27 -10.62
CA ARG A 111 -0.32 -5.98 -10.29
C ARG A 111 -0.19 -5.77 -8.79
N SER A 112 -1.21 -6.16 -8.02
CA SER A 112 -1.17 -6.08 -6.55
C SER A 112 -0.13 -7.02 -5.97
N ALA A 113 -0.08 -8.28 -6.42
CA ALA A 113 0.92 -9.25 -5.97
C ALA A 113 2.35 -8.79 -6.28
N VAL A 114 2.60 -8.24 -7.48
CA VAL A 114 3.90 -7.66 -7.87
C VAL A 114 4.26 -6.44 -7.00
N ALA A 115 3.30 -5.57 -6.70
CA ALA A 115 3.53 -4.42 -5.82
C ALA A 115 3.89 -4.88 -4.40
N LEU A 116 3.14 -5.82 -3.83
CA LEU A 116 3.41 -6.38 -2.50
C LEU A 116 4.77 -7.10 -2.44
N GLN A 117 5.13 -7.86 -3.49
CA GLN A 117 6.44 -8.50 -3.57
C GLN A 117 7.58 -7.47 -3.65
N ARG A 118 7.41 -6.40 -4.43
CA ARG A 118 8.39 -5.30 -4.51
C ARG A 118 8.54 -4.56 -3.18
N GLU A 119 7.44 -4.28 -2.49
CA GLU A 119 7.48 -3.67 -1.15
C GLU A 119 8.19 -4.57 -0.15
N HIS A 120 7.95 -5.88 -0.18
CA HIS A 120 8.64 -6.84 0.68
C HIS A 120 10.14 -6.91 0.36
N LEU A 121 10.52 -6.93 -0.92
CA LEU A 121 11.93 -6.88 -1.33
C LEU A 121 12.60 -5.55 -0.95
N ALA A 122 11.91 -4.42 -1.13
CA ALA A 122 12.41 -3.11 -0.73
C ALA A 122 12.58 -3.00 0.79
N GLY A 123 11.65 -3.57 1.57
CA GLY A 123 11.74 -3.67 3.02
C GLY A 123 12.89 -4.56 3.49
N ALA A 124 13.14 -5.67 2.78
CA ALA A 124 14.27 -6.57 3.05
C ALA A 124 15.63 -5.93 2.71
N PHE A 125 15.71 -5.13 1.63
CA PHE A 125 16.93 -4.41 1.24
C PHE A 125 17.17 -3.12 2.05
N GLY A 126 16.12 -2.46 2.53
CA GLY A 126 16.20 -1.28 3.39
C GLY A 126 16.83 -1.53 4.77
N SER A 127 17.02 -2.80 5.15
CA SER A 127 17.71 -3.17 6.40
C SER A 127 19.25 -3.18 6.29
N LEU A 128 19.83 -2.96 5.10
CA LEU A 128 21.30 -3.03 4.90
C LEU A 128 21.96 -1.68 4.54
N HIS A 129 21.22 -0.59 4.44
CA HIS A 129 21.80 0.76 4.33
C HIS A 129 21.25 1.65 5.42
N GLY A 130 22.11 1.95 6.40
CA GLY A 130 21.81 2.88 7.47
C GLY A 130 21.49 4.25 6.92
N VAL A 131 20.22 4.66 7.08
CA VAL A 131 19.84 6.05 7.27
C VAL A 131 19.00 6.08 8.54
N GLY A 132 19.72 5.97 9.66
CA GLY A 132 19.19 6.31 10.96
C GLY A 132 19.22 7.81 11.09
N GLU A 133 18.05 8.43 11.06
CA GLU A 133 17.68 9.69 11.73
C GLU A 133 16.34 10.12 11.13
N HIS A 134 15.23 9.75 11.79
CA HIS A 134 13.93 10.46 11.79
C HIS A 134 12.81 9.58 12.37
N LYS A 135 12.97 8.25 12.44
CA LYS A 135 11.92 7.35 12.96
C LYS A 135 11.87 7.21 14.50
N LYS A 136 12.79 7.84 15.24
CA LYS A 136 12.87 7.72 16.71
C LYS A 136 11.99 8.70 17.50
N LYS A 137 11.36 9.70 16.87
CA LYS A 137 10.55 10.71 17.58
C LYS A 137 9.04 10.45 17.61
N LEU A 138 8.55 9.41 16.93
CA LEU A 138 7.12 9.07 16.91
C LEU A 138 6.76 7.81 17.73
N GLU A 139 7.75 7.10 18.28
CA GLU A 139 7.52 5.90 19.11
C GLU A 139 7.59 6.16 20.63
N GLU A 140 8.00 7.36 21.08
CA GLU A 140 8.11 7.68 22.51
C GLU A 140 6.85 8.32 23.13
N GLU A 141 5.88 8.79 22.35
CA GLU A 141 4.61 9.35 22.88
C GLU A 141 3.44 8.37 22.96
N LYS A 142 3.62 7.10 22.58
CA LYS A 142 2.63 6.01 22.74
C LYS A 142 2.90 5.06 23.91
N LYS A 143 3.65 5.50 24.93
CA LYS A 143 3.69 4.80 26.23
C LYS A 143 2.58 5.29 27.15
N GLY A 144 1.35 5.01 26.74
CA GLY A 144 0.13 5.15 27.54
C GLY A 144 -0.60 3.81 27.62
N GLY A 145 -0.07 2.87 28.39
CA GLY A 145 -0.80 1.76 29.03
C GLY A 145 -1.68 0.84 28.16
N GLU A 146 -1.09 -0.04 27.34
CA GLU A 146 -1.75 -1.29 26.93
C GLU A 146 -0.97 -2.48 27.50
N SER A 147 -1.52 -3.11 28.54
CA SER A 147 -0.97 -4.35 29.08
C SER A 147 -1.29 -5.51 28.13
N GLU A 148 -0.25 -6.08 27.51
CA GLU A 148 -0.33 -7.28 26.68
C GLU A 148 -0.88 -8.45 27.52
N PHE A 149 -2.15 -8.83 27.32
CA PHE A 149 -2.78 -9.94 28.04
C PHE A 149 -2.55 -11.26 27.30
N ARG A 150 -2.19 -12.33 28.02
CA ARG A 150 -1.96 -13.66 27.44
C ARG A 150 -2.92 -14.66 28.05
N CYS A 151 -3.46 -15.54 27.20
CA CYS A 151 -4.35 -16.59 27.66
C CYS A 151 -3.61 -17.52 28.66
N PRO A 152 -4.15 -17.73 29.88
CA PRO A 152 -3.51 -18.56 30.90
C PRO A 152 -3.42 -20.04 30.50
N ASN A 153 -4.28 -20.51 29.58
CA ASN A 153 -4.27 -21.89 29.12
C ASN A 153 -3.25 -22.13 27.99
N CYS A 154 -3.31 -21.38 26.88
CA CYS A 154 -2.49 -21.67 25.69
C CYS A 154 -1.39 -20.63 25.39
N LYS A 155 -1.21 -19.62 26.26
CA LYS A 155 -0.20 -18.55 26.16
C LYS A 155 -0.27 -17.67 24.91
N ALA A 156 -1.33 -17.81 24.10
CA ALA A 156 -1.59 -16.94 22.97
C ALA A 156 -1.81 -15.49 23.44
N LYS A 157 -1.28 -14.52 22.69
CA LYS A 157 -1.55 -13.09 22.95
C LYS A 157 -3.00 -12.81 22.66
N VAL A 158 -3.75 -12.26 23.60
CA VAL A 158 -5.18 -11.96 23.43
C VAL A 158 -5.40 -10.46 23.53
N SER A 159 -6.24 -9.93 22.65
CA SER A 159 -6.59 -8.52 22.63
C SER A 159 -7.23 -8.09 23.97
N PRO A 160 -6.88 -6.90 24.49
CA PRO A 160 -7.52 -6.35 25.68
C PRO A 160 -9.04 -6.30 25.49
N GLY A 161 -9.81 -6.91 26.40
CA GLY A 161 -11.28 -6.94 26.35
C GLY A 161 -11.90 -8.10 25.56
N ALA A 162 -11.12 -9.08 25.07
CA ALA A 162 -11.71 -10.28 24.49
C ALA A 162 -12.27 -11.21 25.57
N ASP A 163 -13.55 -11.59 25.45
CA ASP A 163 -14.22 -12.51 26.37
C ASP A 163 -13.76 -13.96 26.24
N ARG A 164 -13.12 -14.33 25.12
CA ARG A 164 -12.60 -15.67 24.86
C ARG A 164 -11.26 -15.64 24.14
N CYS A 165 -10.40 -16.62 24.44
CA CYS A 165 -9.18 -16.84 23.68
C CYS A 165 -9.51 -17.42 22.29
N TYR A 166 -9.12 -16.73 21.22
CA TYR A 166 -9.36 -17.15 19.83
C TYR A 166 -8.61 -18.42 19.41
N LEU A 167 -7.65 -18.89 20.21
CA LEU A 167 -6.88 -20.10 19.92
C LEU A 167 -7.45 -21.34 20.60
N CYS A 168 -7.82 -21.25 21.89
CA CYS A 168 -8.25 -22.41 22.69
C CYS A 168 -9.70 -22.33 23.22
N GLY A 169 -10.40 -21.22 22.99
CA GLY A 169 -11.81 -21.05 23.38
C GLY A 169 -12.07 -20.77 24.86
N MET A 170 -11.03 -20.66 25.70
CA MET A 170 -11.18 -20.36 27.14
C MET A 170 -11.80 -18.97 27.34
N LEU A 171 -12.81 -18.86 28.22
CA LEU A 171 -13.41 -17.59 28.64
C LEU A 171 -12.41 -16.79 29.49
N LEU A 172 -12.26 -15.51 29.19
CA LEU A 172 -11.29 -14.58 29.79
C LEU A 172 -11.97 -13.47 30.60
N SER A 173 -13.31 -13.44 30.58
CA SER A 173 -14.14 -12.56 31.40
C SER A 173 -14.14 -13.09 32.84
N ASP A 174 -13.21 -12.61 33.66
CA ASP A 174 -13.47 -12.19 35.05
C ASP A 174 -12.18 -11.63 35.67
N ARG A 175 -12.16 -10.29 35.84
CA ARG A 175 -11.02 -9.55 36.38
C ARG A 175 -10.95 -9.55 37.91
N GLN A 176 -11.89 -10.17 38.62
CA GLN A 176 -11.90 -10.28 40.08
C GLN A 176 -12.69 -11.52 40.51
N THR A 177 -12.00 -12.66 40.68
CA THR A 177 -12.17 -13.65 41.77
C THR A 177 -11.37 -14.90 41.43
N VAL A 178 -10.07 -14.87 41.74
CA VAL A 178 -9.41 -16.09 42.20
C VAL A 178 -9.57 -16.03 43.71
N LEU A 179 -10.58 -16.71 44.25
CA LEU A 179 -10.68 -17.24 45.62
C LEU A 179 -12.06 -17.89 45.78
N PHE A 180 -12.07 -19.22 45.85
CA PHE A 180 -13.14 -20.12 46.33
C PHE A 180 -14.46 -20.20 45.53
N HIS A 181 -14.48 -21.06 44.51
CA HIS A 181 -15.28 -22.30 44.46
C HIS A 181 -14.80 -23.08 43.23
N GLU A 182 -14.30 -24.31 43.42
CA GLU A 182 -14.11 -25.22 42.28
C GLU A 182 -15.49 -25.43 41.64
N PRO A 183 -15.68 -25.17 40.33
CA PRO A 183 -16.94 -25.50 39.69
C PRO A 183 -17.06 -27.01 39.70
N ASP A 184 -18.07 -27.54 40.40
CA ASP A 184 -18.36 -28.97 40.41
C ASP A 184 -18.60 -29.44 38.97
N LEU A 185 -17.65 -30.22 38.46
CA LEU A 185 -17.68 -30.76 37.11
C LEU A 185 -18.15 -32.21 37.19
N ALA A 186 -19.30 -32.49 36.58
CA ALA A 186 -19.83 -33.83 36.41
C ALA A 186 -19.44 -34.37 35.03
N THR A 187 -18.99 -35.62 34.96
CA THR A 187 -18.72 -36.26 33.67
C THR A 187 -20.01 -36.82 33.07
N CYS A 188 -20.19 -36.62 31.77
CA CYS A 188 -21.33 -37.20 31.06
C CYS A 188 -21.23 -38.73 31.10
N PRO A 189 -22.25 -39.45 31.62
CA PRO A 189 -22.21 -40.91 31.71
C PRO A 189 -22.19 -41.59 30.33
N LYS A 190 -22.54 -40.87 29.25
CA LYS A 190 -22.59 -41.41 27.90
C LYS A 190 -21.30 -41.22 27.10
N CYS A 191 -20.63 -40.08 27.20
CA CYS A 191 -19.45 -39.77 26.37
C CYS A 191 -18.19 -39.38 27.16
N GLY A 192 -18.27 -39.30 28.50
CA GLY A 192 -17.14 -38.96 29.36
C GLY A 192 -16.71 -37.49 29.32
N ALA A 193 -17.43 -36.63 28.59
CA ALA A 193 -17.12 -35.20 28.54
C ALA A 193 -17.45 -34.50 29.87
N ASN A 194 -16.59 -33.57 30.28
CA ASN A 194 -16.82 -32.74 31.47
C ASN A 194 -17.98 -31.77 31.22
N MET A 195 -18.95 -31.75 32.14
CA MET A 195 -20.11 -30.87 32.13
C MET A 195 -20.19 -30.14 33.47
N LEU A 196 -20.87 -28.99 33.51
CA LEU A 196 -21.17 -28.35 34.79
C LEU A 196 -22.18 -29.20 35.58
N ALA A 197 -21.98 -29.36 36.88
CA ALA A 197 -22.94 -29.99 37.77
C ALA A 197 -24.30 -29.26 37.66
N GLY A 198 -25.37 -30.01 37.45
CA GLY A 198 -26.73 -29.48 37.18
C GLY A 198 -27.06 -29.24 35.70
N ALA A 199 -26.12 -29.47 34.75
CA ALA A 199 -26.43 -29.35 33.33
C ALA A 199 -27.42 -30.43 32.85
N ARG A 200 -28.63 -30.00 32.46
CA ARG A 200 -29.72 -30.88 31.99
C ARG A 200 -29.42 -31.66 30.71
N ARG A 201 -28.45 -31.20 29.90
CA ARG A 201 -28.09 -31.86 28.64
C ARG A 201 -26.60 -31.72 28.34
N CYS A 202 -25.98 -32.79 27.87
CA CYS A 202 -24.60 -32.80 27.39
C CYS A 202 -24.44 -32.00 26.10
N SER A 203 -23.58 -30.98 26.10
CA SER A 203 -23.29 -30.13 24.95
C SER A 203 -22.56 -30.85 23.81
N LEU A 204 -21.87 -31.96 24.10
CA LEU A 204 -21.11 -32.72 23.11
C LEU A 204 -21.89 -33.87 22.47
N CYS A 205 -22.71 -34.60 23.24
CA CYS A 205 -23.43 -35.78 22.73
C CYS A 205 -24.97 -35.68 22.82
N GLY A 206 -25.50 -34.60 23.39
CA GLY A 206 -26.94 -34.34 23.48
C GLY A 206 -27.70 -35.18 24.52
N HIS A 207 -27.03 -35.94 25.37
CA HIS A 207 -27.67 -36.80 26.38
C HIS A 207 -28.28 -35.99 27.52
N GLU A 208 -29.54 -36.26 27.86
CA GLU A 208 -30.28 -35.61 28.95
C GLU A 208 -30.09 -36.38 30.27
N ILE A 209 -29.83 -35.66 31.36
CA ILE A 209 -29.61 -36.25 32.69
C ILE A 209 -30.90 -36.10 33.51
N PRO A 210 -31.46 -37.18 34.09
CA PRO A 210 -32.64 -37.09 34.94
C PRO A 210 -32.31 -36.45 36.30
N GLU A 211 -33.12 -35.47 36.74
CA GLU A 211 -32.98 -34.82 38.05
C GLU A 211 -33.51 -35.74 39.17
N GLU A 212 -32.71 -35.97 40.22
CA GLU A 212 -33.20 -36.51 41.50
C GLU A 212 -33.66 -35.37 42.42
N PRO A 213 -34.66 -35.58 43.29
CA PRO A 213 -35.27 -34.53 44.09
C PRO A 213 -34.41 -34.19 45.32
N GLU A 214 -33.95 -32.94 45.44
CA GLU A 214 -33.28 -32.45 46.64
C GLU A 214 -34.28 -31.99 47.71
N GLU A 215 -34.10 -32.57 48.91
CA GLU A 215 -34.79 -32.27 50.16
C GLU A 215 -34.18 -31.04 50.87
N SER A 216 -35.07 -30.11 51.26
CA SER A 216 -35.07 -29.27 52.47
C SER A 216 -34.33 -27.90 52.56
N ALA A 217 -35.18 -26.89 52.86
CA ALA A 217 -35.03 -25.68 53.69
C ALA A 217 -34.11 -24.53 53.19
N VAL A 218 -34.50 -23.24 53.18
CA VAL A 218 -35.26 -22.44 54.17
C VAL A 218 -36.09 -21.34 53.48
N ALA A 219 -37.20 -20.99 54.13
CA ALA A 219 -38.28 -20.10 53.72
C ALA A 219 -37.93 -18.61 53.51
N GLU A 220 -38.64 -17.96 52.58
CA GLU A 220 -39.35 -16.71 52.86
C GLU A 220 -40.54 -16.54 51.88
N ALA A 221 -41.67 -16.13 52.44
CA ALA A 221 -43.01 -16.28 51.87
C ALA A 221 -43.47 -15.07 51.05
N VAL A 222 -44.09 -15.32 49.90
CA VAL A 222 -44.96 -14.37 49.18
C VAL A 222 -46.28 -15.07 48.88
N PRO A 223 -47.44 -14.60 49.38
CA PRO A 223 -48.72 -15.23 49.09
C PRO A 223 -49.24 -14.82 47.70
N ALA A 224 -49.83 -15.81 47.04
CA ALA A 224 -50.42 -15.76 45.72
C ALA A 224 -51.66 -14.85 45.63
N ARG A 225 -51.85 -14.30 44.43
CA ARG A 225 -53.08 -13.64 43.96
C ARG A 225 -54.26 -14.64 43.93
N PRO A 226 -55.46 -14.25 44.37
CA PRO A 226 -56.70 -14.86 43.93
C PRO A 226 -57.48 -13.91 43.02
N GLY A 227 -58.01 -14.43 41.91
CA GLY A 227 -59.00 -13.69 41.14
C GLY A 227 -59.34 -14.35 39.81
N GLU A 228 -60.41 -15.13 39.81
CA GLU A 228 -61.51 -15.03 38.82
C GLU A 228 -62.69 -15.90 39.28
N PRO A 229 -63.91 -15.35 39.45
CA PRO A 229 -65.12 -16.13 39.62
C PRO A 229 -65.97 -16.22 38.34
N GLU A 230 -66.43 -17.44 38.03
CA GLU A 230 -67.52 -17.76 37.11
C GLU A 230 -68.92 -17.55 37.76
N PRO A 231 -70.02 -17.49 36.97
CA PRO A 231 -71.31 -16.95 37.39
C PRO A 231 -72.21 -17.97 38.11
N VAL A 232 -73.07 -17.45 39.00
CA VAL A 232 -74.03 -18.22 39.82
C VAL A 232 -75.32 -18.49 39.06
N GLU A 233 -75.68 -19.77 38.90
CA GLU A 233 -77.00 -20.25 38.45
C GLU A 233 -77.88 -20.66 39.66
N LYS A 234 -79.18 -20.40 39.53
CA LYS A 234 -80.21 -20.43 40.59
C LYS A 234 -80.62 -21.85 40.99
N THR A 235 -80.84 -22.10 42.29
CA THR A 235 -81.87 -23.08 42.73
C THR A 235 -82.46 -22.71 44.10
N GLN A 236 -83.80 -22.78 44.19
CA GLN A 236 -84.64 -22.50 45.36
C GLN A 236 -84.73 -23.72 46.31
N PRO A 237 -85.19 -23.55 47.56
CA PRO A 237 -85.87 -24.62 48.29
C PRO A 237 -87.36 -24.31 48.57
N GLU A 238 -88.21 -25.33 48.42
CA GLU A 238 -89.62 -25.41 48.84
C GLU A 238 -89.79 -25.36 50.37
N PRO A 239 -90.96 -24.91 50.85
CA PRO A 239 -91.56 -25.45 52.07
C PRO A 239 -92.92 -26.12 51.82
N ALA A 240 -93.14 -27.25 52.51
CA ALA A 240 -94.39 -28.01 52.53
C ALA A 240 -95.49 -27.37 53.41
N PRO A 241 -96.79 -27.62 53.14
CA PRO A 241 -97.91 -27.01 53.85
C PRO A 241 -98.46 -27.90 54.99
N PRO A 242 -99.34 -27.36 55.84
CA PRO A 242 -100.44 -28.17 56.33
C PRO A 242 -101.84 -27.61 56.01
N THR A 243 -102.75 -28.55 56.03
CA THR A 243 -104.08 -28.65 55.45
C THR A 243 -105.21 -28.01 56.27
N VAL A 244 -106.28 -27.67 55.55
CA VAL A 244 -107.59 -27.19 56.02
C VAL A 244 -108.57 -28.36 56.12
N GLU A 245 -109.28 -28.54 57.25
CA GLU A 245 -110.63 -29.16 57.37
C GLU A 245 -111.27 -28.57 58.65
N LYS A 246 -112.38 -27.81 58.71
CA LYS A 246 -113.80 -27.90 58.30
C LYS A 246 -114.69 -28.84 59.15
N THR A 247 -115.70 -28.22 59.79
CA THR A 247 -117.10 -28.65 60.07
C THR A 247 -117.53 -29.31 61.40
N GLY A 248 -118.75 -28.92 61.84
CA GLY A 248 -119.66 -29.63 62.78
C GLY A 248 -120.04 -28.79 64.02
N SER A 249 -121.12 -28.00 64.10
CA SER A 249 -122.59 -28.23 64.08
C SER A 249 -123.22 -28.80 65.37
N LYS A 250 -124.20 -28.02 65.91
CA LYS A 250 -125.37 -28.39 66.76
C LYS A 250 -125.05 -28.81 68.22
N GLU A 251 -125.86 -28.54 69.25
CA GLU A 251 -127.31 -28.71 69.35
C GLU A 251 -127.91 -28.02 70.61
N ARG A 252 -129.23 -27.80 70.61
CA ARG A 252 -130.09 -27.08 71.58
C ARG A 252 -131.26 -28.01 71.91
N ALA A 253 -131.64 -28.18 73.20
CA ALA A 253 -132.95 -28.69 73.67
C ALA A 253 -132.92 -28.74 75.22
N GLU A 254 -133.72 -27.99 75.99
CA GLU A 254 -135.15 -28.16 76.37
C GLU A 254 -135.40 -28.97 77.68
N VAL A 255 -135.88 -28.22 78.70
CA VAL A 255 -136.82 -28.43 79.87
C VAL A 255 -137.80 -29.65 79.72
N PRO A 256 -138.60 -30.21 80.70
CA PRO A 256 -139.20 -29.66 81.97
C PRO A 256 -139.53 -30.61 83.20
N VAL A 257 -139.98 -29.98 84.32
CA VAL A 257 -141.11 -30.33 85.27
C VAL A 257 -141.00 -31.61 86.17
N VAL A 258 -141.31 -31.59 87.50
CA VAL A 258 -142.61 -31.91 88.16
C VAL A 258 -142.54 -31.67 89.70
N MET A 259 -143.54 -30.93 90.24
CA MET A 259 -144.39 -31.06 91.47
C MET A 259 -143.84 -31.65 92.81
N GLU A 260 -144.33 -31.37 94.04
CA GLU A 260 -145.63 -30.98 94.62
C GLU A 260 -145.47 -30.19 95.94
N THR A 261 -146.45 -29.34 96.27
CA THR A 261 -146.68 -28.66 97.56
C THR A 261 -147.98 -29.15 98.20
N PRO A 262 -148.16 -29.20 99.54
CA PRO A 262 -149.47 -29.39 100.15
C PRO A 262 -150.07 -28.13 100.82
N ALA A 263 -151.41 -28.07 100.70
CA ALA A 263 -152.42 -27.47 101.57
C ALA A 263 -152.47 -25.95 101.78
N VAL A 264 -153.53 -25.32 101.24
CA VAL A 264 -153.92 -23.92 101.51
C VAL A 264 -155.38 -23.87 101.97
N SER A 265 -155.63 -23.15 103.07
CA SER A 265 -156.95 -22.66 103.49
C SER A 265 -157.19 -21.23 102.98
N SER A 266 -158.44 -20.90 102.65
CA SER A 266 -158.84 -20.03 101.54
C SER A 266 -158.98 -18.52 101.78
N GLU A 267 -158.21 -17.88 102.68
CA GLU A 267 -158.35 -16.42 102.91
C GLU A 267 -157.04 -15.61 102.78
N ASP A 268 -155.86 -16.25 102.65
CA ASP A 268 -154.54 -15.58 102.46
C ASP A 268 -154.08 -15.44 100.98
N LEU A 269 -154.82 -16.02 100.02
CA LEU A 269 -154.41 -16.08 98.59
C LEU A 269 -154.49 -14.73 97.86
N VAL A 270 -155.29 -13.78 98.34
CA VAL A 270 -155.48 -12.47 97.67
C VAL A 270 -154.33 -11.50 97.99
N ALA A 271 -153.75 -11.56 99.19
CA ALA A 271 -152.57 -10.76 99.55
C ALA A 271 -151.29 -11.28 98.86
N LEU A 272 -151.13 -12.60 98.80
CA LEU A 272 -150.01 -13.26 98.11
C LEU A 272 -150.02 -13.06 96.59
N ALA A 273 -151.20 -12.92 95.95
CA ALA A 273 -151.29 -12.62 94.53
C ALA A 273 -150.79 -11.21 94.18
N VAL A 274 -151.01 -10.22 95.06
CA VAL A 274 -150.50 -8.85 94.89
C VAL A 274 -148.99 -8.79 95.13
N GLU A 275 -148.47 -9.52 96.12
CA GLU A 275 -147.03 -9.66 96.31
C GLU A 275 -146.36 -10.42 95.16
N LYS A 276 -146.99 -11.48 94.64
CA LYS A 276 -146.52 -12.21 93.46
C LYS A 276 -146.44 -11.30 92.24
N GLY A 277 -147.44 -10.46 91.99
CA GLY A 277 -147.41 -9.47 90.89
C GLY A 277 -146.31 -8.41 91.04
N LYS A 278 -146.01 -7.98 92.29
CA LYS A 278 -144.87 -7.08 92.57
C LYS A 278 -143.53 -7.77 92.35
N LEU A 279 -143.40 -9.02 92.79
CA LEU A 279 -142.20 -9.84 92.57
C LEU A 279 -142.02 -10.15 91.09
N GLU A 280 -143.09 -10.40 90.34
CA GLU A 280 -143.05 -10.61 88.89
C GLU A 280 -142.62 -9.35 88.14
N ALA A 281 -143.11 -8.17 88.54
CA ALA A 281 -142.64 -6.90 87.98
C ALA A 281 -141.17 -6.60 88.32
N GLN A 282 -140.73 -6.95 89.54
CA GLN A 282 -139.31 -6.89 89.92
C GLN A 282 -138.46 -7.87 89.11
N VAL A 283 -138.94 -9.10 88.89
CA VAL A 283 -138.27 -10.11 88.05
C VAL A 283 -138.19 -9.64 86.60
N GLN A 284 -139.24 -9.01 86.05
CA GLN A 284 -139.22 -8.45 84.69
C GLN A 284 -138.24 -7.27 84.56
N THR A 285 -138.17 -6.42 85.59
CA THR A 285 -137.21 -5.30 85.63
C THR A 285 -135.78 -5.81 85.75
N LEU A 286 -135.55 -6.82 86.58
CA LEU A 286 -134.25 -7.46 86.75
C LEU A 286 -133.86 -8.30 85.51
N SER A 287 -134.81 -8.90 84.80
CA SER A 287 -134.53 -9.60 83.54
C SER A 287 -134.19 -8.62 82.43
N ALA A 288 -134.90 -7.49 82.32
CA ALA A 288 -134.55 -6.44 81.36
C ALA A 288 -133.14 -5.88 81.65
N ARG A 289 -132.82 -5.64 82.93
CA ARG A 289 -131.48 -5.20 83.35
C ARG A 289 -130.41 -6.27 83.11
N ARG A 290 -130.73 -7.56 83.30
CA ARG A 290 -129.84 -8.67 82.96
C ARG A 290 -129.57 -8.71 81.46
N ASP A 291 -130.60 -8.56 80.62
CA ASP A 291 -130.47 -8.64 79.17
C ASP A 291 -129.71 -7.42 78.62
N GLU A 292 -129.91 -6.24 79.22
CA GLU A 292 -129.11 -5.03 78.98
C GLU A 292 -127.64 -5.26 79.36
N LEU A 293 -127.36 -5.74 80.58
CA LEU A 293 -126.00 -6.11 81.01
C LEU A 293 -125.39 -7.21 80.15
N GLN A 294 -126.18 -8.15 79.63
CA GLN A 294 -125.71 -9.16 78.68
C GLN A 294 -125.37 -8.55 77.32
N SER A 295 -126.13 -7.55 76.86
CA SER A 295 -125.81 -6.81 75.62
C SER A 295 -124.56 -5.94 75.80
N GLU A 296 -124.37 -5.34 76.98
CA GLU A 296 -123.16 -4.61 77.34
C GLU A 296 -121.95 -5.54 77.46
N LEU A 297 -122.11 -6.71 78.08
CA LEU A 297 -121.06 -7.74 78.12
C LEU A 297 -120.65 -8.19 76.73
N LYS A 298 -121.60 -8.42 75.81
CA LYS A 298 -121.31 -8.75 74.41
C LYS A 298 -120.54 -7.63 73.71
N ARG A 299 -120.96 -6.37 73.87
CA ARG A 299 -120.22 -5.22 73.34
C ARG A 299 -118.81 -5.11 73.92
N LEU A 300 -118.64 -5.39 75.21
CA LEU A 300 -117.32 -5.42 75.86
C LEU A 300 -116.46 -6.58 75.37
N GLU A 301 -117.05 -7.74 75.09
CA GLU A 301 -116.36 -8.89 74.47
C GLU A 301 -115.94 -8.60 73.03
N GLU A 302 -116.81 -7.97 72.23
CA GLU A 302 -116.49 -7.50 70.88
C GLU A 302 -115.37 -6.46 70.89
N LEU A 303 -115.44 -5.46 71.78
CA LEU A 303 -114.38 -4.46 71.97
C LEU A 303 -113.06 -5.08 72.47
N ARG A 304 -113.13 -6.12 73.32
CA ARG A 304 -111.93 -6.89 73.72
C ARG A 304 -111.35 -7.66 72.55
N GLU A 305 -112.18 -8.22 71.67
CA GLU A 305 -111.72 -8.91 70.48
C GLU A 305 -111.09 -7.95 69.47
N GLU A 306 -111.70 -6.79 69.26
CA GLU A 306 -111.12 -5.70 68.47
C GLU A 306 -109.82 -5.19 69.09
N GLY A 307 -109.76 -5.04 70.41
CA GLY A 307 -108.54 -4.73 71.14
C GLY A 307 -107.44 -5.76 70.91
N ARG A 308 -107.76 -7.06 71.00
CA ARG A 308 -106.81 -8.16 70.70
C ARG A 308 -106.33 -8.13 69.25
N LYS A 309 -107.20 -7.83 68.28
CA LYS A 309 -106.82 -7.67 66.87
C LYS A 309 -105.89 -6.48 66.67
N LEU A 310 -106.21 -5.33 67.23
CA LEU A 310 -105.36 -4.13 67.16
C LEU A 310 -104.01 -4.36 67.84
N GLU A 311 -103.96 -5.08 68.96
CA GLU A 311 -102.71 -5.48 69.61
C GLU A 311 -101.88 -6.40 68.73
N SER A 312 -102.50 -7.38 68.07
CA SER A 312 -101.85 -8.25 67.08
C SER A 312 -101.30 -7.45 65.89
N ASP A 313 -102.08 -6.53 65.33
CA ASP A 313 -101.68 -5.68 64.21
C ASP A 313 -100.54 -4.72 64.61
N LEU A 314 -100.60 -4.15 65.81
CA LEU A 314 -99.52 -3.32 66.37
C LEU A 314 -98.26 -4.15 66.58
N ALA A 315 -98.36 -5.40 67.06
CA ALA A 315 -97.23 -6.31 67.19
C ALA A 315 -96.64 -6.65 65.80
N ALA A 316 -97.47 -6.91 64.79
CA ALA A 316 -97.04 -7.17 63.43
C ALA A 316 -96.34 -5.95 62.81
N ARG A 317 -96.89 -4.74 62.97
CA ARG A 317 -96.26 -3.49 62.50
C ARG A 317 -94.96 -3.20 63.22
N ARG A 318 -94.86 -3.49 64.52
CA ARG A 318 -93.60 -3.38 65.27
C ARG A 318 -92.54 -4.34 64.73
N ALA A 319 -92.91 -5.60 64.46
CA ALA A 319 -92.01 -6.57 63.87
C ALA A 319 -91.57 -6.16 62.44
N GLU A 320 -92.47 -5.61 61.63
CA GLU A 320 -92.14 -5.06 60.31
C GLU A 320 -91.19 -3.87 60.42
N THR A 321 -91.43 -2.95 61.36
CA THR A 321 -90.55 -1.81 61.63
C THR A 321 -89.16 -2.29 62.07
N GLN A 322 -89.08 -3.34 62.90
CA GLN A 322 -87.81 -3.94 63.30
C GLN A 322 -87.07 -4.55 62.10
N ARG A 323 -87.74 -5.28 61.22
CA ARG A 323 -87.13 -5.83 60.00
C ARG A 323 -86.56 -4.72 59.10
N VAL A 324 -87.33 -3.65 58.88
CA VAL A 324 -86.85 -2.51 58.08
C VAL A 324 -85.67 -1.81 58.77
N GLN A 325 -85.67 -1.70 60.11
CA GLN A 325 -84.52 -1.16 60.85
C GLN A 325 -83.28 -2.03 60.71
N GLU A 326 -83.42 -3.36 60.76
CA GLU A 326 -82.33 -4.32 60.51
C GLU A 326 -81.80 -4.21 59.08
N GLU A 327 -82.70 -4.09 58.08
CA GLU A 327 -82.31 -3.86 56.69
C GLU A 327 -81.55 -2.55 56.51
N ILE A 328 -82.04 -1.44 57.08
CA ILE A 328 -81.35 -0.14 57.06
C ILE A 328 -79.97 -0.25 57.69
N ALA A 329 -79.84 -0.96 58.83
CA ALA A 329 -78.55 -1.18 59.47
C ALA A 329 -77.59 -1.98 58.57
N SER A 330 -78.09 -3.04 57.91
CA SER A 330 -77.29 -3.83 56.98
C SER A 330 -76.83 -3.03 55.75
N LEU A 331 -77.69 -2.18 55.19
CA LEU A 331 -77.37 -1.32 54.06
C LEU A 331 -76.41 -0.19 54.45
N ALA A 332 -76.52 0.33 55.68
CA ALA A 332 -75.57 1.30 56.22
C ALA A 332 -74.16 0.70 56.31
N LEU A 333 -74.04 -0.52 56.86
CA LEU A 333 -72.77 -1.26 56.89
C LEU A 333 -72.24 -1.50 55.47
N ARG A 334 -73.09 -1.93 54.53
CA ARG A 334 -72.68 -2.13 53.13
C ARG A 334 -72.21 -0.84 52.47
N ARG A 335 -72.83 0.30 52.77
CA ARG A 335 -72.41 1.62 52.28
C ARG A 335 -71.04 2.00 52.84
N GLU A 336 -70.77 1.74 54.12
CA GLU A 336 -69.47 1.99 54.74
C GLU A 336 -68.37 1.10 54.14
N GLU A 337 -68.66 -0.17 53.89
CA GLU A 337 -67.74 -1.09 53.19
C GLU A 337 -67.37 -0.57 51.80
N LEU A 338 -68.37 -0.21 50.99
CA LEU A 338 -68.17 0.32 49.64
C LEU A 338 -67.42 1.66 49.67
N GLN A 339 -67.71 2.52 50.65
CA GLN A 339 -66.96 3.76 50.82
C GLN A 339 -65.49 3.48 51.15
N GLY A 340 -65.20 2.50 52.02
CA GLY A 340 -63.85 2.06 52.31
C GLY A 340 -63.14 1.41 51.11
N GLU A 341 -63.88 0.75 50.21
CA GLU A 341 -63.35 0.27 48.93
C GLU A 341 -62.99 1.44 47.99
N ILE A 342 -63.90 2.42 47.84
CA ILE A 342 -63.66 3.63 47.05
C ILE A 342 -62.42 4.35 47.55
N ASP A 343 -62.32 4.63 48.86
CA ASP A 343 -61.17 5.33 49.44
C ASP A 343 -59.85 4.57 49.20
N ARG A 344 -59.87 3.24 49.27
CA ARG A 344 -58.69 2.40 48.97
C ARG A 344 -58.33 2.48 47.49
N THR A 345 -59.30 2.45 46.58
CA THR A 345 -59.04 2.58 45.14
C THR A 345 -58.54 3.97 44.75
N THR A 346 -59.08 5.02 45.36
CA THR A 346 -58.63 6.41 45.14
C THR A 346 -57.19 6.59 45.57
N ARG A 347 -56.80 6.10 46.76
CA ARG A 347 -55.39 6.14 47.20
C ARG A 347 -54.46 5.39 46.26
N ARG A 348 -54.88 4.21 45.78
CA ARG A 348 -54.10 3.45 44.79
C ARG A 348 -53.93 4.21 43.47
N LEU A 349 -54.95 4.93 43.02
CA LEU A 349 -54.86 5.77 41.82
C LEU A 349 -53.87 6.92 42.03
N GLU A 350 -53.96 7.62 43.17
CA GLU A 350 -53.03 8.71 43.51
C GLU A 350 -51.58 8.20 43.61
N GLU A 351 -51.35 7.01 44.17
CA GLU A 351 -50.03 6.36 44.22
C GLU A 351 -49.49 6.06 42.82
N ILE A 352 -50.32 5.48 41.94
CA ILE A 352 -49.93 5.18 40.55
C ILE A 352 -49.65 6.46 39.78
N GLU A 353 -50.45 7.51 39.96
CA GLU A 353 -50.24 8.81 39.32
C GLU A 353 -48.90 9.42 39.76
N GLN A 354 -48.60 9.41 41.07
CA GLN A 354 -47.32 9.87 41.58
C GLN A 354 -46.15 9.03 41.06
N GLU A 355 -46.30 7.70 41.00
CA GLU A 355 -45.27 6.81 40.46
C GLU A 355 -45.04 7.07 38.97
N SER A 356 -46.11 7.29 38.20
CA SER A 356 -46.02 7.62 36.77
C SER A 356 -45.34 8.96 36.52
N ALA A 357 -45.63 9.98 37.36
CA ALA A 357 -45.02 11.29 37.28
C ALA A 357 -43.51 11.22 37.61
N ARG A 358 -43.12 10.46 38.64
CA ARG A 358 -41.72 10.23 38.98
C ARG A 358 -40.96 9.53 37.85
N ARG A 359 -41.52 8.45 37.31
CA ARG A 359 -40.93 7.74 36.16
C ARG A 359 -40.76 8.63 34.94
N TYR A 360 -41.75 9.50 34.65
CA TYR A 360 -41.64 10.43 33.54
C TYR A 360 -40.52 11.46 33.74
N GLN A 361 -40.38 12.00 34.95
CA GLN A 361 -39.29 12.93 35.28
C GLN A 361 -37.90 12.26 35.20
N GLU A 362 -37.79 11.02 35.68
CA GLU A 362 -36.56 10.23 35.58
C GLU A 362 -36.20 9.99 34.11
N TRP A 363 -37.17 9.52 33.31
CA TRP A 363 -36.98 9.29 31.88
C TRP A 363 -36.61 10.58 31.13
N GLU A 364 -37.26 11.71 31.44
CA GLU A 364 -36.94 13.00 30.84
C GLU A 364 -35.53 13.47 31.24
N GLY A 365 -35.14 13.25 32.49
CA GLY A 365 -33.79 13.50 32.98
C GLY A 365 -32.73 12.66 32.24
N GLU A 366 -32.97 11.36 32.07
CA GLU A 366 -32.09 10.48 31.29
C GLU A 366 -32.01 10.90 29.82
N ARG A 367 -33.15 11.22 29.21
CA ARG A 367 -33.20 11.71 27.82
C ARG A 367 -32.36 12.97 27.65
N ASN A 368 -32.43 13.90 28.60
CA ASN A 368 -31.66 15.14 28.59
C ASN A 368 -30.16 14.87 28.80
N ARG A 369 -29.77 14.00 29.74
CA ARG A 369 -28.37 13.59 29.91
C ARG A 369 -27.79 12.98 28.64
N MET A 370 -28.54 12.07 28.01
CA MET A 370 -28.12 11.46 26.74
C MET A 370 -28.04 12.49 25.59
N ALA A 371 -28.89 13.52 25.60
CA ALA A 371 -28.83 14.61 24.63
C ALA A 371 -27.60 15.51 24.86
N GLU A 372 -27.28 15.84 26.11
CA GLU A 372 -26.06 16.59 26.47
C GLU A 372 -24.79 15.81 26.12
N GLU A 373 -24.75 14.50 26.40
CA GLU A 373 -23.62 13.65 26.01
C GLU A 373 -23.45 13.60 24.49
N ARG A 374 -24.55 13.44 23.73
CA ARG A 374 -24.49 13.51 22.26
C ARG A 374 -23.97 14.86 21.77
N ALA A 375 -24.45 15.97 22.33
CA ALA A 375 -23.98 17.30 21.97
C ALA A 375 -22.48 17.48 22.26
N ARG A 376 -21.98 17.00 23.41
CA ARG A 376 -20.55 17.02 23.74
C ARG A 376 -19.71 16.22 22.75
N TRP A 377 -20.17 15.03 22.36
CA TRP A 377 -19.49 14.22 21.35
C TRP A 377 -19.52 14.88 19.96
N GLU A 378 -20.63 15.51 19.59
CA GLU A 378 -20.75 16.26 18.34
C GLU A 378 -19.77 17.46 18.31
N GLU A 379 -19.68 18.22 19.40
CA GLU A 379 -18.71 19.32 19.55
C GLU A 379 -17.26 18.82 19.51
N GLU A 380 -16.93 17.74 20.23
CA GLU A 380 -15.58 17.18 20.24
C GLU A 380 -15.18 16.64 18.86
N THR A 381 -16.10 15.96 18.17
CA THR A 381 -15.84 15.46 16.80
C THR A 381 -15.78 16.58 15.77
N ALA A 382 -16.57 17.65 15.93
CA ALA A 382 -16.44 18.85 15.10
C ALA A 382 -15.08 19.51 15.30
N ARG A 383 -14.67 19.72 16.55
CA ARG A 383 -13.37 20.29 16.90
C ARG A 383 -12.21 19.47 16.35
N LYS A 384 -12.22 18.15 16.54
CA LYS A 384 -11.16 17.27 16.00
C LYS A 384 -11.12 17.29 14.47
N ARG A 385 -12.28 17.42 13.80
CA ARG A 385 -12.34 17.58 12.35
C ARG A 385 -11.72 18.91 11.91
N GLU A 386 -12.05 20.01 12.56
CA GLU A 386 -11.45 21.32 12.28
C GLU A 386 -9.93 21.33 12.54
N GLU A 387 -9.47 20.73 13.64
CA GLU A 387 -8.04 20.57 13.96
C GLU A 387 -7.32 19.76 12.86
N TRP A 388 -7.89 18.64 12.42
CA TRP A 388 -7.32 17.81 11.36
C TRP A 388 -7.35 18.52 9.99
N GLU A 389 -8.43 19.22 9.65
CA GLU A 389 -8.51 20.01 8.42
C GLU A 389 -7.48 21.14 8.40
N ALA A 390 -7.25 21.79 9.54
CA ALA A 390 -6.21 22.81 9.68
C ALA A 390 -4.80 22.22 9.53
N GLU A 391 -4.52 21.06 10.12
CA GLU A 391 -3.24 20.35 9.98
C GLU A 391 -2.98 19.94 8.52
N VAL A 392 -3.98 19.36 7.85
CA VAL A 392 -3.89 18.98 6.43
C VAL A 392 -3.70 20.21 5.55
N ALA A 393 -4.40 21.31 5.83
CA ALA A 393 -4.24 22.56 5.10
C ALA A 393 -2.83 23.17 5.29
N ALA A 394 -2.29 23.11 6.51
CA ALA A 394 -0.92 23.55 6.78
C ALA A 394 0.10 22.70 6.01
N ARG A 395 -0.01 21.37 6.10
CA ARG A 395 0.91 20.45 5.39
C ARG A 395 0.84 20.61 3.87
N ARG A 396 -0.36 20.88 3.32
CA ARG A 396 -0.53 21.19 1.90
C ARG A 396 0.24 22.45 1.51
N ARG A 397 0.17 23.54 2.30
CA ARG A 397 0.89 24.78 2.01
C ARG A 397 2.41 24.57 2.06
N GLU A 398 2.92 23.85 3.05
CA GLU A 398 4.35 23.50 3.15
C GLU A 398 4.81 22.77 1.89
N LEU A 399 4.07 21.73 1.46
CA LEU A 399 4.40 20.98 0.24
C LEU A 399 4.30 21.84 -1.04
N GLU A 400 3.37 22.78 -1.10
CA GLU A 400 3.24 23.72 -2.22
C GLU A 400 4.42 24.70 -2.28
N GLU A 401 4.93 25.14 -1.13
CA GLU A 401 6.13 25.96 -1.01
C GLU A 401 7.39 25.18 -1.43
N GLU A 402 7.57 23.96 -0.92
CA GLU A 402 8.67 23.06 -1.32
C GLU A 402 8.65 22.79 -2.84
N LEU A 403 7.47 22.52 -3.41
CA LEU A 403 7.30 22.34 -4.86
C LEU A 403 7.63 23.61 -5.65
N ALA A 404 7.32 24.79 -5.11
CA ALA A 404 7.64 26.06 -5.76
C ALA A 404 9.15 26.34 -5.73
N GLU A 405 9.84 25.98 -4.65
CA GLU A 405 11.31 26.08 -4.54
C GLU A 405 12.00 25.13 -5.52
N LEU A 406 11.63 23.84 -5.52
CA LEU A 406 12.18 22.85 -6.46
C LEU A 406 11.96 23.23 -7.93
N ARG A 407 10.82 23.89 -8.25
CA ARG A 407 10.57 24.42 -9.60
C ARG A 407 11.52 25.55 -9.96
N ARG A 408 11.83 26.46 -9.03
CA ARG A 408 12.80 27.54 -9.24
C ARG A 408 14.19 26.97 -9.49
N GLU A 409 14.65 26.03 -8.67
CA GLU A 409 15.95 25.37 -8.86
C GLU A 409 16.03 24.65 -10.22
N ARG A 410 14.97 23.95 -10.63
CA ARG A 410 14.89 23.34 -11.96
C ARG A 410 14.99 24.39 -13.07
N ASP A 411 14.30 25.52 -12.94
CA ASP A 411 14.29 26.55 -13.98
C ASP A 411 15.65 27.28 -14.06
N GLU A 412 16.32 27.49 -12.91
CA GLU A 412 17.69 28.00 -12.82
C GLU A 412 18.69 27.04 -13.47
N THR A 413 18.64 25.76 -13.12
CA THR A 413 19.51 24.73 -13.72
C THR A 413 19.26 24.58 -15.22
N THR A 414 18.01 24.68 -15.67
CA THR A 414 17.65 24.66 -17.09
C THR A 414 18.22 25.87 -17.82
N SER A 415 18.12 27.06 -17.23
CA SER A 415 18.68 28.29 -17.80
C SER A 415 20.21 28.21 -17.88
N ALA A 416 20.88 27.74 -16.82
CA ALA A 416 22.33 27.50 -16.81
C ALA A 416 22.75 26.48 -17.89
N CYS A 417 21.99 25.41 -18.08
CA CYS A 417 22.24 24.45 -19.17
C CYS A 417 22.13 25.12 -20.55
N GLN A 418 21.12 25.97 -20.76
CA GLN A 418 20.95 26.69 -22.03
C GLN A 418 22.09 27.67 -22.29
N GLU A 419 22.56 28.39 -21.27
CA GLU A 419 23.73 29.26 -21.38
C GLU A 419 24.98 28.47 -21.75
N LEU A 420 25.24 27.34 -21.08
CA LEU A 420 26.38 26.47 -21.38
C LEU A 420 26.30 25.89 -22.81
N LEU A 421 25.12 25.51 -23.28
CA LEU A 421 24.92 25.05 -24.66
C LEU A 421 25.23 26.16 -25.67
N SER A 422 24.71 27.38 -25.45
CA SER A 422 25.02 28.52 -26.31
C SER A 422 26.52 28.85 -26.31
N ARG A 423 27.18 28.76 -25.15
CA ARG A 423 28.62 28.97 -25.04
C ARG A 423 29.39 27.89 -25.79
N ARG A 424 28.99 26.63 -25.68
CA ARG A 424 29.58 25.53 -26.44
C ARG A 424 29.47 25.78 -27.94
N GLU A 425 28.29 26.16 -28.43
CA GLU A 425 28.08 26.47 -29.85
C GLU A 425 28.96 27.63 -30.33
N THR A 426 29.13 28.68 -29.51
CA THR A 426 30.04 29.79 -29.86
C THR A 426 31.49 29.33 -29.94
N LEU A 427 31.95 28.52 -28.99
CA LEU A 427 33.32 27.99 -28.98
C LEU A 427 33.57 27.01 -30.13
N GLU A 428 32.59 26.17 -30.47
CA GLU A 428 32.67 25.28 -31.63
C GLU A 428 32.82 26.08 -32.94
N LYS A 429 32.07 27.18 -33.09
CA LYS A 429 32.21 28.09 -34.24
C LYS A 429 33.60 28.76 -34.27
N GLU A 430 34.05 29.31 -33.15
CA GLU A 430 35.38 29.93 -33.04
C GLU A 430 36.52 28.94 -33.35
N LEU A 431 36.40 27.69 -32.86
CA LEU A 431 37.37 26.63 -33.15
C LEU A 431 37.35 26.24 -34.63
N ALA A 432 36.17 26.08 -35.23
CA ALA A 432 36.04 25.78 -36.65
C ALA A 432 36.66 26.89 -37.53
N GLU A 433 36.46 28.16 -37.17
CA GLU A 433 37.08 29.30 -37.87
C GLU A 433 38.61 29.29 -37.73
N LYS A 434 39.14 29.01 -36.54
CA LYS A 434 40.59 28.88 -36.31
C LYS A 434 41.20 27.73 -37.09
N ILE A 435 40.53 26.57 -37.13
CA ILE A 435 40.96 25.42 -37.92
C ILE A 435 41.00 25.78 -39.39
N ALA A 436 39.91 26.36 -39.93
CA ALA A 436 39.87 26.78 -41.34
C ALA A 436 40.93 27.83 -41.68
N ALA A 437 41.25 28.76 -40.76
CA ALA A 437 42.33 29.72 -40.94
C ALA A 437 43.70 29.04 -40.97
N ALA A 438 43.96 28.10 -40.05
CA ALA A 438 45.20 27.34 -40.00
C ALA A 438 45.37 26.45 -41.25
N GLU A 439 44.30 25.81 -41.74
CA GLU A 439 44.31 25.02 -42.97
C GLU A 439 44.67 25.89 -44.18
N ARG A 440 44.10 27.11 -44.30
CA ARG A 440 44.48 28.06 -45.35
C ARG A 440 45.95 28.48 -45.26
N GLU A 441 46.46 28.72 -44.05
CA GLU A 441 47.87 29.09 -43.85
C GLU A 441 48.81 27.93 -44.25
N VAL A 442 48.46 26.70 -43.87
CA VAL A 442 49.20 25.49 -44.26
C VAL A 442 49.20 25.33 -45.78
N GLU A 443 48.05 25.51 -46.43
CA GLU A 443 47.94 25.40 -47.89
C GLU A 443 48.73 26.51 -48.61
N GLN A 444 48.71 27.74 -48.09
CA GLN A 444 49.54 28.83 -48.59
C GLN A 444 51.04 28.53 -48.44
N ARG A 445 51.46 27.99 -47.30
CA ARG A 445 52.87 27.59 -47.09
C ARG A 445 53.27 26.43 -48.00
N ARG A 446 52.36 25.48 -48.22
CA ARG A 446 52.57 24.34 -49.12
C ARG A 446 52.75 24.80 -50.56
N THR A 447 51.82 25.61 -51.07
CA THR A 447 51.90 26.16 -52.44
C THR A 447 53.17 27.00 -52.63
N ALA A 448 53.52 27.87 -51.68
CA ALA A 448 54.78 28.62 -51.72
C ALA A 448 56.02 27.71 -51.71
N ALA A 449 55.99 26.62 -50.93
CA ALA A 449 57.08 25.64 -50.92
C ALA A 449 57.16 24.88 -52.25
N GLU A 450 56.04 24.48 -52.86
CA GLU A 450 55.98 23.84 -54.17
C GLU A 450 56.55 24.75 -55.26
N GLU A 451 56.21 26.05 -55.26
CA GLU A 451 56.79 27.04 -56.17
C GLU A 451 58.30 27.23 -55.96
N ALA A 452 58.75 27.25 -54.70
CA ALA A 452 60.16 27.35 -54.36
C ALA A 452 60.94 26.11 -54.83
N VAL A 453 60.40 24.91 -54.63
CA VAL A 453 60.97 23.67 -55.14
C VAL A 453 61.05 23.70 -56.67
N ALA A 454 59.98 24.06 -57.37
CA ALA A 454 59.99 24.16 -58.84
C ALA A 454 61.01 25.19 -59.35
N SER A 455 61.21 26.31 -58.63
CA SER A 455 62.25 27.30 -58.94
C SER A 455 63.66 26.74 -58.74
N LEU A 456 63.88 25.98 -57.67
CA LEU A 456 65.14 25.30 -57.40
C LEU A 456 65.42 24.22 -58.44
N GLU A 457 64.43 23.41 -58.82
CA GLU A 457 64.55 22.40 -59.87
C GLU A 457 64.95 23.01 -61.22
N LYS A 458 64.38 24.17 -61.58
CA LYS A 458 64.81 24.91 -62.78
C LYS A 458 66.25 25.38 -62.69
N LYS A 459 66.68 25.87 -61.52
CA LYS A 459 68.07 26.29 -61.30
C LYS A 459 69.04 25.12 -61.33
N THR A 460 68.68 23.98 -60.73
CA THR A 460 69.52 22.77 -60.77
C THR A 460 69.64 22.26 -62.20
N ALA A 461 68.56 22.22 -62.97
CA ALA A 461 68.60 21.84 -64.38
C ALA A 461 69.50 22.79 -65.20
N ALA A 462 69.39 24.11 -65.00
CA ALA A 462 70.26 25.08 -65.66
C ALA A 462 71.75 24.90 -65.27
N LEU A 463 72.03 24.65 -63.99
CA LEU A 463 73.39 24.37 -63.52
C LEU A 463 73.93 23.04 -64.06
N GLU A 464 73.09 22.02 -64.22
CA GLU A 464 73.46 20.74 -64.84
C GLU A 464 73.79 20.92 -66.32
N GLU A 465 73.02 21.74 -67.06
CA GLU A 465 73.33 22.12 -68.44
C GLU A 465 74.65 22.89 -68.54
N GLU A 466 74.88 23.87 -67.65
CA GLU A 466 76.15 24.61 -67.57
C GLU A 466 77.32 23.68 -67.24
N LEU A 467 77.16 22.74 -66.30
CA LEU A 467 78.17 21.75 -65.97
C LEU A 467 78.47 20.85 -67.16
N ALA A 468 77.46 20.36 -67.88
CA ALA A 468 77.64 19.56 -69.09
C ALA A 468 78.37 20.35 -70.20
N ALA A 469 78.05 21.65 -70.36
CA ALA A 469 78.75 22.55 -71.27
C ALA A 469 80.22 22.78 -70.86
N LEU A 470 80.49 22.90 -69.57
CA LEU A 470 81.87 23.02 -69.06
C LEU A 470 82.65 21.71 -69.19
N GLU A 471 82.01 20.55 -69.00
CA GLU A 471 82.64 19.25 -69.19
C GLU A 471 82.99 18.99 -70.65
N THR A 472 82.09 19.31 -71.58
CA THR A 472 82.36 19.25 -73.03
C THR A 472 83.52 20.18 -73.40
N ARG A 473 83.50 21.44 -72.94
CA ARG A 473 84.62 22.38 -73.16
C ARG A 473 85.92 21.87 -72.56
N ARG A 474 85.89 21.25 -71.37
CA ARG A 474 87.08 20.61 -70.76
C ARG A 474 87.61 19.50 -71.67
N THR A 475 86.74 18.65 -72.23
CA THR A 475 87.16 17.58 -73.15
C THR A 475 87.73 18.12 -74.45
N GLU A 476 87.18 19.20 -75.00
CA GLU A 476 87.70 19.88 -76.20
C GLU A 476 89.08 20.48 -75.96
N ILE A 477 89.25 21.22 -74.86
CA ILE A 477 90.53 21.78 -74.45
C ILE A 477 91.54 20.65 -74.22
N HIS A 478 91.15 19.57 -73.55
CA HIS A 478 92.04 18.43 -73.34
C HIS A 478 92.47 17.79 -74.68
N ALA A 479 91.56 17.65 -75.65
CA ALA A 479 91.90 17.18 -76.99
C ALA A 479 92.79 18.17 -77.77
N GLU A 480 92.65 19.47 -77.54
CA GLU A 480 93.54 20.48 -78.10
C GLU A 480 94.94 20.44 -77.47
N VAL A 481 95.03 20.26 -76.14
CA VAL A 481 96.30 20.03 -75.43
C VAL A 481 97.01 18.81 -75.98
N LEU A 482 96.32 17.67 -76.10
CA LEU A 482 96.90 16.45 -76.69
C LEU A 482 97.38 16.66 -78.14
N ARG A 483 96.63 17.42 -78.95
CA ARG A 483 97.08 17.79 -80.30
C ARG A 483 98.34 18.65 -80.26
N ARG A 484 98.39 19.68 -79.40
CA ARG A 484 99.58 20.52 -79.23
C ARG A 484 100.79 19.76 -78.71
N GLU A 485 100.58 18.81 -77.80
CA GLU A 485 101.63 17.91 -77.33
C GLU A 485 102.18 17.07 -78.50
N SER A 486 101.31 16.50 -79.36
CA SER A 486 101.76 15.78 -80.55
C SER A 486 102.50 16.68 -81.56
N GLU A 487 102.03 17.92 -81.79
CA GLU A 487 102.74 18.91 -82.62
C GLU A 487 104.12 19.24 -82.04
N LEU A 488 104.23 19.40 -80.72
CA LEU A 488 105.51 19.64 -80.05
C LEU A 488 106.44 18.42 -80.16
N ASP A 489 105.91 17.20 -80.04
CA ASP A 489 106.69 15.98 -80.22
C ASP A 489 107.21 15.85 -81.66
N ASP A 490 106.38 16.15 -82.66
CA ASP A 490 106.78 16.16 -84.07
C ASP A 490 107.79 17.28 -84.37
N LEU A 491 107.62 18.47 -83.80
CA LEU A 491 108.59 19.56 -83.90
C LEU A 491 109.92 19.21 -83.22
N CYS A 492 109.89 18.58 -82.03
CA CYS A 492 111.09 18.09 -81.37
C CYS A 492 111.82 17.06 -82.23
N ARG A 493 111.07 16.13 -82.85
CA ARG A 493 111.64 15.17 -83.81
C ARG A 493 112.28 15.87 -85.00
N GLY A 494 111.62 16.87 -85.59
CA GLY A 494 112.17 17.67 -86.67
C GLY A 494 113.40 18.49 -86.26
N ILE A 495 113.43 19.03 -85.04
CA ILE A 495 114.61 19.69 -84.47
C ILE A 495 115.76 18.70 -84.33
N ASP A 496 115.51 17.48 -83.86
CA ASP A 496 116.57 16.49 -83.70
C ASP A 496 117.07 15.95 -85.05
N GLU A 497 116.19 15.80 -86.05
CA GLU A 497 116.58 15.53 -87.44
C GLU A 497 117.45 16.63 -88.02
N THR A 498 117.04 17.90 -87.86
CA THR A 498 117.82 19.05 -88.36
C THR A 498 119.15 19.23 -87.62
N LYS A 499 119.20 18.95 -86.31
CA LYS A 499 120.48 18.84 -85.58
C LYS A 499 121.36 17.75 -86.17
N GLY A 500 120.82 16.57 -86.45
CA GLY A 500 121.55 15.48 -87.11
C GLY A 500 122.14 15.91 -88.46
N VAL A 501 121.34 16.60 -89.30
CA VAL A 501 121.82 17.17 -90.57
C VAL A 501 122.89 18.25 -90.35
N LEU A 502 122.76 19.10 -89.33
CA LEU A 502 123.75 20.12 -89.00
C LEU A 502 125.07 19.50 -88.49
N GLU A 503 125.01 18.42 -87.71
CA GLU A 503 126.19 17.67 -87.28
C GLU A 503 126.89 17.02 -88.48
N GLU A 504 126.13 16.45 -89.42
CA GLU A 504 126.67 15.93 -90.67
C GLU A 504 127.32 17.04 -91.50
N ARG A 505 126.66 18.19 -91.69
CA ARG A 505 127.23 19.35 -92.39
C ARG A 505 128.46 19.92 -91.69
N ARG A 506 128.49 19.90 -90.36
CA ARG A 506 129.65 20.34 -89.59
C ARG A 506 130.84 19.40 -89.82
N SER A 507 130.59 18.09 -89.85
CA SER A 507 131.61 17.10 -90.19
C SER A 507 132.14 17.29 -91.63
N GLU A 508 131.26 17.64 -92.58
CA GLU A 508 131.67 18.00 -93.95
C GLU A 508 132.52 19.27 -93.96
N ILE A 509 132.12 20.33 -93.23
CA ILE A 509 132.90 21.57 -93.12
C ILE A 509 134.27 21.30 -92.52
N ASP A 510 134.37 20.50 -91.46
CA ASP A 510 135.65 20.14 -90.86
C ASP A 510 136.54 19.36 -91.84
N SER A 511 135.96 18.48 -92.67
CA SER A 511 136.68 17.77 -93.73
C SER A 511 137.17 18.70 -94.85
N LEU A 512 136.37 19.72 -95.20
CA LEU A 512 136.72 20.72 -96.21
C LEU A 512 137.77 21.71 -95.68
N ALA A 513 137.69 22.08 -94.41
CA ALA A 513 138.68 22.91 -93.74
C ALA A 513 140.05 22.22 -93.69
N ALA A 514 140.09 20.92 -93.39
CA ALA A 514 141.33 20.13 -93.44
C ALA A 514 141.95 20.12 -94.85
N ARG A 515 141.13 19.98 -95.90
CA ARG A 515 141.59 20.07 -97.30
C ARG A 515 142.10 21.46 -97.67
N LEU A 516 141.47 22.51 -97.13
CA LEU A 516 141.88 23.90 -97.36
C LEU A 516 143.24 24.20 -96.71
N GLU A 517 143.49 23.73 -95.49
CA GLU A 517 144.81 23.86 -94.84
C GLU A 517 145.91 23.15 -95.62
N GLU A 518 145.61 21.98 -96.20
CA GLU A 518 146.55 21.24 -97.03
C GLU A 518 146.90 22.01 -98.32
N THR A 519 145.90 22.60 -98.99
CA THR A 519 146.15 23.47 -100.15
C THR A 519 146.88 24.77 -99.79
N HIS A 520 146.66 25.32 -98.60
CA HIS A 520 147.34 26.53 -98.15
C HIS A 520 148.82 26.28 -97.85
N ARG A 521 149.19 25.11 -97.31
CA ARG A 521 150.61 24.73 -97.15
C ARG A 521 151.32 24.62 -98.49
N ALA A 522 150.70 23.97 -99.47
CA ALA A 522 151.27 23.83 -100.82
C ALA A 522 151.53 25.20 -101.49
N ARG A 523 150.63 26.17 -101.28
CA ARG A 523 150.77 27.51 -101.85
C ARG A 523 151.89 28.35 -101.22
N VAL A 524 152.15 28.16 -99.91
CA VAL A 524 153.27 28.83 -99.23
C VAL A 524 154.61 28.31 -99.72
N GLU A 525 154.74 27.00 -99.98
CA GLU A 525 155.95 26.40 -100.56
C GLU A 525 156.21 26.90 -102.00
N GLU A 526 155.17 27.13 -102.80
CA GLU A 526 155.29 27.77 -104.13
C GLU A 526 155.73 29.24 -104.06
N GLU A 527 155.27 30.00 -103.07
CA GLU A 527 155.67 31.41 -102.90
C GLU A 527 157.14 31.55 -102.47
N GLU A 528 157.64 30.63 -101.63
CA GLU A 528 159.06 30.60 -101.24
C GLU A 528 159.99 30.25 -102.41
N THR A 529 159.55 29.36 -103.31
CA THR A 529 160.32 29.01 -104.53
C THR A 529 160.34 30.16 -105.55
N LEU A 530 159.23 30.90 -105.70
CA LEU A 530 159.15 32.12 -106.52
C LEU A 530 160.03 33.26 -105.99
N ALA A 531 160.19 33.38 -104.68
CA ALA A 531 161.07 34.40 -104.07
C ALA A 531 162.55 34.16 -104.39
N ARG A 532 163.01 32.89 -104.39
CA ARG A 532 164.39 32.53 -104.76
C ARG A 532 164.70 32.85 -106.22
N LEU A 533 163.79 32.56 -107.13
CA LEU A 533 163.96 32.83 -108.57
C LEU A 533 164.01 34.33 -108.90
N ARG A 534 163.38 35.20 -108.09
CA ARG A 534 163.48 36.66 -108.23
C ARG A 534 164.86 37.20 -107.85
N GLN A 535 165.50 36.65 -106.81
CA GLN A 535 166.86 37.03 -106.42
C GLN A 535 167.91 36.66 -107.49
N GLU A 536 167.78 35.48 -108.13
CA GLU A 536 168.68 35.07 -109.22
C GLU A 536 168.54 35.97 -110.46
N ARG A 537 167.32 36.41 -110.78
CA ARG A 537 167.06 37.32 -111.90
C ARG A 537 167.66 38.72 -111.67
N GLU A 538 167.65 39.23 -110.44
CA GLU A 538 168.30 40.50 -110.09
C GLU A 538 169.83 40.43 -110.15
N ALA A 539 170.43 39.28 -109.81
CA ALA A 539 171.87 39.08 -109.94
C ALA A 539 172.31 39.10 -111.43
N LEU A 540 171.58 38.39 -112.30
CA LEU A 540 171.85 38.36 -113.74
C LEU A 540 171.64 39.71 -114.44
N SER A 541 170.72 40.55 -113.93
CA SER A 541 170.51 41.91 -114.43
C SER A 541 171.71 42.83 -114.19
N LYS A 542 172.43 42.62 -113.08
CA LYS A 542 173.59 43.45 -112.71
C LYS A 542 174.87 43.06 -113.46
N GLU A 543 175.04 41.78 -113.79
CA GLU A 543 176.10 41.33 -114.72
C GLU A 543 175.89 41.87 -116.14
N LYS A 544 174.63 41.93 -116.60
CA LYS A 544 174.31 42.44 -117.94
C LYS A 544 174.62 43.93 -118.12
N THR A 545 174.50 44.73 -117.06
CA THR A 545 174.87 46.16 -117.07
C THR A 545 176.39 46.36 -117.06
N ALA A 546 177.15 45.48 -116.40
CA ALA A 546 178.62 45.55 -116.40
C ALA A 546 179.24 45.22 -117.78
N VAL A 547 178.64 44.28 -118.52
CA VAL A 547 179.09 43.91 -119.88
C VAL A 547 178.73 44.99 -120.93
N ALA A 548 177.65 45.75 -120.71
CA ALA A 548 177.24 46.82 -121.62
C ALA A 548 178.18 48.04 -121.58
N GLU A 549 178.75 48.36 -120.41
CA GLU A 549 179.71 49.48 -120.26
C GLU A 549 181.10 49.13 -120.83
N GLU A 550 181.51 47.86 -120.79
CA GLU A 550 182.75 47.38 -121.42
C GLU A 550 182.70 47.43 -122.96
N ILE A 551 181.52 47.33 -123.55
CA ILE A 551 181.29 47.48 -125.00
C ILE A 551 181.31 48.95 -125.43
N ALA A 552 180.82 49.87 -124.59
CA ALA A 552 180.91 51.32 -124.85
C ALA A 552 182.37 51.82 -124.80
N GLY A 553 183.20 51.23 -123.94
CA GLY A 553 184.65 51.48 -123.88
C GLY A 553 185.43 51.08 -125.14
N ARG A 554 184.93 50.13 -125.95
CA ARG A 554 185.60 49.67 -127.19
C ARG A 554 185.04 50.29 -128.47
N ALA A 555 183.88 50.95 -128.42
CA ALA A 555 183.27 51.58 -129.59
C ALA A 555 183.82 52.99 -129.87
N ALA A 556 184.24 53.74 -128.86
CA ALA A 556 184.87 55.06 -129.05
C ALA A 556 186.36 54.96 -129.44
N GLU A 557 187.06 53.91 -129.01
CA GLU A 557 188.40 53.53 -129.51
C GLU A 557 188.38 53.00 -130.95
N LYS A 558 187.22 52.82 -131.60
CA LYS A 558 187.10 52.45 -133.03
C LYS A 558 186.74 53.65 -133.92
N GLU A 559 186.35 54.78 -133.33
CA GLU A 559 186.42 56.11 -133.96
C GLU A 559 187.81 56.76 -133.81
N GLU A 560 188.78 55.98 -133.31
CA GLU A 560 190.12 55.88 -133.89
C GLU A 560 190.18 56.34 -135.35
N VAL A 561 191.31 56.87 -135.78
CA VAL A 561 191.88 56.43 -137.07
C VAL A 561 191.20 56.91 -138.37
N GLU A 562 189.91 57.27 -138.42
CA GLU A 562 189.28 57.85 -139.62
C GLU A 562 189.53 59.35 -139.77
N ARG A 563 189.99 60.07 -138.74
CA ARG A 563 190.40 61.50 -138.86
C ARG A 563 191.90 61.74 -138.82
N ALA A 564 192.69 60.72 -139.13
CA ALA A 564 194.14 60.83 -139.33
C ALA A 564 194.55 60.88 -140.83
N LEU A 565 193.62 61.21 -141.74
CA LEU A 565 193.82 61.58 -143.16
C LEU A 565 193.08 62.90 -143.43
#